data_AF-C3R359-F1
#
_entry.id   AF-C3R359-F1
#
_cell.length_a   1.000
_cell.length_b   1.000
_cell.length_c   1.000
_cell.angle_alpha   90.00
_cell.angle_beta   90.00
_cell.angle_gamma   90.00
#
_symmetry.space_group_name_H-M   'P 1'
#
loop_
_entity.id
_entity.type
_entity.pdbx_description
1 polymer ?
#
loop_
_entity_poly.entity_id
_entity_poly.type
_entity_poly.pdbx_seq_one_letter_code
_entity_poly.pdbx_strand_id
1 'polypeptide(L)' 'KNIFAIFASVLYNIKNITMEKTFTQICELFDQFSKDANLQMEKGNKAAGTRARKVSLELEKLLKQFRKESLEASK' A
#
# COMPACT_ATOMS: atom_id res chain seq x y z
N LYS A 1 -7.45 -35.59 -5.92
CA LYS A 1 -7.56 -34.12 -5.72
C LYS A 1 -7.84 -33.49 -7.06
N ASN A 2 -9.03 -32.91 -7.26
CA ASN A 2 -9.47 -32.36 -8.55
C ASN A 2 -8.53 -31.22 -8.99
N ILE A 3 -8.12 -31.22 -10.26
CA ILE A 3 -7.21 -30.21 -10.81
C ILE A 3 -7.80 -28.78 -10.67
N PHE A 4 -9.13 -28.69 -10.73
CA PHE A 4 -9.89 -27.46 -10.50
C PHE A 4 -9.74 -26.90 -9.08
N ALA A 5 -9.66 -27.77 -8.07
CA ALA A 5 -9.50 -27.35 -6.67
C ALA A 5 -8.08 -26.83 -6.40
N ILE A 6 -7.07 -27.40 -7.07
CA ILE A 6 -5.69 -26.91 -7.00
C ILE A 6 -5.61 -25.52 -7.60
N PHE A 7 -6.24 -25.30 -8.76
CA PHE A 7 -6.25 -24.00 -9.43
C PHE A 7 -6.92 -22.91 -8.60
N ALA A 8 -8.08 -23.20 -8.00
CA ALA A 8 -8.77 -22.27 -7.10
C ALA A 8 -7.92 -21.90 -5.87
N SER A 9 -7.24 -22.87 -5.25
CA SER A 9 -6.34 -22.64 -4.12
C SER A 9 -5.15 -21.76 -4.49
N VAL A 10 -4.56 -21.96 -5.67
CA VAL A 10 -3.44 -21.15 -6.16
C VAL A 10 -3.90 -19.70 -6.40
N LEU A 11 -5.06 -19.50 -7.03
CA LEU A 11 -5.62 -18.17 -7.26
C LEU A 11 -5.91 -17.42 -5.96
N TYR A 12 -6.48 -18.10 -4.95
CA TYR A 12 -6.73 -17.50 -3.64
C TYR A 12 -5.43 -17.05 -2.94
N ASN A 13 -4.39 -17.89 -2.97
CA ASN A 13 -3.08 -17.52 -2.40
C ASN A 13 -2.45 -16.33 -3.11
N ILE A 14 -2.52 -16.27 -4.44
CA ILE A 14 -2.01 -15.14 -5.23
C ILE A 14 -2.73 -13.83 -4.87
N LYS A 15 -4.06 -13.88 -4.69
CA LYS A 15 -4.85 -12.71 -4.26
C LYS A 15 -4.40 -12.20 -2.89
N ASN A 16 -4.22 -13.08 -1.90
CA ASN A 16 -3.78 -12.69 -0.56
C ASN A 16 -2.36 -12.08 -0.54
N ILE A 17 -1.42 -12.69 -1.28
CA ILE A 17 -0.05 -12.16 -1.42
C ILE A 17 -0.06 -10.73 -2.01
N THR A 18 -0.98 -10.48 -2.95
CA THR A 18 -1.10 -9.17 -3.60
C THR A 18 -1.60 -8.10 -2.62
N MET A 19 -2.62 -8.40 -1.80
CA MET A 19 -3.11 -7.48 -0.78
C MET A 19 -2.07 -7.15 0.30
N GLU A 20 -1.36 -8.17 0.79
CA GLU A 20 -0.31 -8.00 1.81
C GLU A 20 0.83 -7.10 1.31
N LYS A 21 1.19 -7.25 0.03
CA LYS A 21 2.18 -6.40 -0.63
C LYS A 21 1.73 -4.94 -0.69
N THR A 22 0.50 -4.68 -1.13
CA THR A 22 -0.05 -3.32 -1.19
C THR A 22 -0.10 -2.68 0.19
N PHE A 23 -0.50 -3.43 1.22
CA PHE A 23 -0.50 -2.96 2.61
C PHE A 23 0.91 -2.61 3.11
N THR A 24 1.89 -3.45 2.80
CA THR A 24 3.29 -3.20 3.18
C THR A 24 3.81 -1.89 2.57
N GLN A 25 3.52 -1.65 1.29
CA GLN A 25 3.91 -0.40 0.61
C GLN A 25 3.24 0.85 1.22
N ILE A 26 1.99 0.73 1.66
CA ILE A 26 1.28 1.81 2.38
C ILE A 26 2.01 2.15 3.69
N CYS A 27 2.38 1.13 4.48
CA CYS A 27 3.10 1.32 5.74
C CYS A 27 4.47 1.98 5.52
N GLU A 28 5.24 1.51 4.53
CA GLU A 28 6.55 2.08 4.21
C GLU A 28 6.47 3.56 3.80
N LEU A 29 5.50 3.92 2.95
CA LEU A 29 5.29 5.30 2.52
C LEU A 29 4.83 6.18 3.68
N PHE A 30 3.96 5.67 4.55
CA PHE A 30 3.52 6.40 5.73
C PHE A 30 4.67 6.69 6.69
N ASP A 31 5.55 5.71 6.91
CA ASP A 31 6.76 5.88 7.73
C ASP A 31 7.71 6.93 7.14
N GLN A 32 7.90 6.93 5.82
CA GLN A 32 8.69 7.95 5.13
C GLN A 32 8.08 9.35 5.29
N PHE A 33 6.76 9.47 5.10
CA PHE A 33 6.05 10.71 5.33
C PHE A 33 6.19 11.21 6.77
N SER A 34 6.01 10.34 7.76
CA SER A 34 6.13 10.68 9.18
C SER A 34 7.52 11.21 9.51
N LYS A 35 8.58 10.57 9.01
CA LYS A 35 9.97 11.03 9.17
C LYS A 35 10.20 12.41 8.55
N ASP A 36 9.75 12.62 7.32
CA ASP A 36 9.91 13.91 6.63
C ASP A 36 9.10 15.03 7.31
N ALA A 37 7.89 14.72 7.82
CA ALA A 37 7.05 15.65 8.54
C ALA A 37 7.67 16.07 9.89
N ASN A 38 8.24 15.11 10.65
CA ASN A 38 8.94 15.42 11.89
C ASN A 38 10.17 16.31 11.63
N LEU A 39 10.97 15.98 10.62
CA LEU A 39 12.10 16.83 10.20
C LEU A 39 11.65 18.23 9.77
N GLN A 40 10.47 18.36 9.15
CA GLN A 40 9.90 19.66 8.80
C GLN A 40 9.56 20.49 10.04
N MET A 41 8.93 19.88 11.05
CA MET A 41 8.55 20.57 12.29
C MET A 41 9.78 21.01 13.09
N GLU A 42 10.85 20.23 13.08
CA GLU A 42 12.09 20.55 13.81
C GLU A 42 12.99 21.55 13.08
N LYS A 43 13.14 21.42 11.75
CA LYS A 43 14.20 22.11 10.99
C LYS A 43 13.69 23.04 9.88
N GLY A 44 12.38 23.09 9.63
CA GLY A 44 11.80 23.97 8.60
C GLY A 44 12.29 23.67 7.18
N ASN A 45 12.62 22.41 6.88
CA ASN A 45 13.12 21.97 5.58
C ASN A 45 12.10 22.23 4.43
N LYS A 46 12.28 23.31 3.67
CA LYS A 46 11.40 23.69 2.55
C LYS A 46 11.09 22.58 1.53
N ALA A 47 11.94 21.55 1.40
CA ALA A 47 11.69 20.40 0.52
C ALA A 47 10.65 19.40 1.06
N ALA A 48 10.37 19.40 2.37
CA ALA A 48 9.47 18.44 3.01
C ALA A 48 8.02 18.55 2.51
N GLY A 49 7.53 19.76 2.20
CA GLY A 49 6.19 19.95 1.63
C GLY A 49 6.02 19.29 0.26
N THR A 50 7.02 19.41 -0.61
CA THR A 50 7.02 18.75 -1.93
C THR A 50 7.08 17.23 -1.79
N ARG A 51 7.86 16.72 -0.84
CA ARG A 51 7.94 15.27 -0.54
C ARG A 51 6.64 14.75 0.04
N ALA A 52 6.04 15.46 1.00
CA ALA A 52 4.73 15.15 1.57
C ALA A 52 3.64 15.08 0.50
N ARG A 53 3.62 16.04 -0.45
CA ARG A 53 2.69 15.99 -1.59
C ARG A 53 2.91 14.75 -2.46
N LYS A 54 4.16 14.40 -2.77
CA LYS A 54 4.48 13.21 -3.57
C LYS A 54 4.00 11.94 -2.88
N VAL A 55 4.34 11.77 -1.60
CA VAL A 55 3.93 10.60 -0.81
C VAL A 55 2.41 10.53 -0.68
N SER A 56 1.73 11.65 -0.43
CA SER A 56 0.26 11.69 -0.34
C SER A 56 -0.42 11.22 -1.64
N LEU A 57 0.09 11.61 -2.81
CA LEU A 57 -0.45 11.19 -4.10
C LEU A 57 -0.23 9.70 -4.38
N GLU A 58 0.89 9.15 -3.91
CA GLU A 58 1.20 7.73 -4.05
C GLU A 58 0.37 6.87 -3.08
N LEU A 59 0.22 7.34 -1.84
CA LEU A 59 -0.60 6.72 -0.81
C LEU A 59 -2.07 6.64 -1.22
N GLU A 60 -2.61 7.72 -1.83
CA GLU A 60 -3.99 7.71 -2.35
C GLU A 60 -4.23 6.59 -3.36
N LYS A 61 -3.27 6.36 -4.28
CA LYS A 61 -3.37 5.31 -5.29
C LYS A 61 -3.34 3.92 -4.64
N LEU A 62 -2.42 3.69 -3.71
CA LEU A 62 -2.30 2.42 -3.01
C LEU A 62 -3.52 2.13 -2.14
N LEU A 63 -4.10 3.12 -1.46
CA LEU A 63 -5.33 2.96 -0.68
C LEU A 63 -6.52 2.56 -1.56
N LYS A 64 -6.64 3.15 -2.75
CA LYS A 64 -7.67 2.75 -3.73
C LYS A 64 -7.43 1.33 -4.26
N GLN A 65 -6.17 0.98 -4.52
CA GLN A 65 -5.79 -0.36 -4.97
C GLN A 65 -6.08 -1.41 -3.90
N PHE A 66 -5.69 -1.16 -2.66
CA PHE A 66 -5.98 -2.00 -1.50
C PHE A 66 -7.49 -2.23 -1.33
N ARG A 67 -8.30 -1.16 -1.44
CA ARG A 67 -9.77 -1.27 -1.42
C ARG A 67 -10.28 -2.18 -2.54
N LYS A 68 -9.76 -2.05 -3.76
CA LYS A 68 -10.16 -2.89 -4.90
C LYS A 68 -9.81 -4.36 -4.67
N GLU A 69 -8.56 -4.63 -4.25
CA GLU A 69 -8.08 -5.98 -3.97
C GLU A 69 -8.87 -6.64 -2.84
N SER A 70 -9.20 -5.89 -1.78
CA SER A 70 -10.03 -6.35 -0.67
C SER A 70 -11.44 -6.76 -1.13
N LEU A 71 -12.07 -5.96 -1.99
CA LEU A 71 -13.38 -6.28 -2.56
C LEU A 71 -13.34 -7.49 -3.51
N GLU A 72 -12.24 -7.69 -4.24
CA GLU A 72 -12.04 -8.85 -5.12
C GLU A 72 -11.69 -10.13 -4.36
N ALA A 73 -11.09 -10.03 -3.18
CA ALA A 73 -10.84 -11.17 -2.30
C ALA A 73 -12.11 -11.62 -1.55
N SER A 74 -13.05 -10.70 -1.31
CA SER A 74 -14.35 -10.98 -0.69
C SER A 74 -15.42 -11.53 -1.67
N LYS A 75 -15.09 -11.70 -2.95
CA LYS A 75 -15.94 -12.30 -3.99
C LYS A 75 -15.47 -13.68 -4.37
#